data_AF-A0A6G1IQ59-F1
#
_entry.id   AF-A0A6G1IQ59-F1
#
_cell.length_a   1.000
_cell.length_b   1.000
_cell.length_c   1.000
_cell.angle_alpha   90.00
_cell.angle_beta   90.00
_cell.angle_gamma   90.00
#
_symmetry.space_group_name_H-M   'P 1'
#
loop_
_entity.id
_entity.type
_entity.pdbx_description
1 polymer ?
#
loop_
_entity_poly.entity_id
_entity_poly.type
_entity_poly.pdbx_seq_one_letter_code
_entity_poly.pdbx_strand_id
1 'polypeptide(L)'
;MAGGSESNGARHKATWHIGGWGNPYEGGGQPGKGTVVYAMSANRQRPFAGFLTKGVWNTARRAKNQILYVVPPFILAYGAMQWAIERNEYLNSKPGRAEFGEGEE
;
A
#
# COMPACT_ATOMS: atom_id res chain seq x y z
N MET A 1 -1.31 -2.27 -28.64
CA MET A 1 -1.10 -3.62 -28.07
C MET A 1 0.39 -3.81 -27.98
N ALA A 2 0.92 -4.17 -26.81
CA ALA A 2 2.37 -4.25 -26.60
C ALA A 2 3.00 -5.17 -27.65
N GLY A 3 3.98 -4.60 -28.37
CA GLY A 3 4.60 -5.15 -29.56
C GLY A 3 5.31 -6.48 -29.32
N GLY A 4 5.48 -7.20 -30.43
CA GLY A 4 5.82 -8.61 -30.48
C GLY A 4 7.20 -8.98 -29.97
N SER A 5 7.37 -10.30 -29.85
CA SER A 5 8.67 -10.95 -29.85
C SER A 5 8.67 -11.96 -31.00
N GLU A 6 9.28 -11.54 -32.09
CA GLU A 6 9.64 -12.32 -33.28
C GLU A 6 10.83 -13.25 -32.94
N SER A 7 10.66 -14.20 -32.01
CA SER A 7 11.57 -15.35 -31.88
C SER A 7 10.94 -16.45 -31.01
N ASN A 8 10.38 -17.47 -31.65
CA ASN A 8 9.80 -18.64 -30.97
C ASN A 8 10.84 -19.70 -30.57
N GLY A 9 12.08 -19.30 -30.22
CA GLY A 9 13.17 -20.28 -30.01
C GLY A 9 14.40 -19.85 -29.20
N ALA A 10 14.42 -18.68 -28.56
CA ALA A 10 15.59 -18.24 -27.78
C ALA A 10 15.62 -18.89 -26.38
N ARG A 11 16.75 -19.51 -25.99
CA ARG A 11 16.97 -20.15 -24.67
C ARG A 11 16.95 -19.16 -23.49
N HIS A 12 17.29 -17.90 -23.73
CA HIS A 12 17.13 -16.81 -22.77
C HIS A 12 16.54 -15.61 -23.49
N LYS A 13 15.29 -15.28 -23.15
CA LYS A 13 14.62 -14.07 -23.57
C LYS A 13 14.85 -13.00 -22.49
N ALA A 14 15.72 -12.02 -22.76
CA ALA A 14 15.87 -10.84 -21.91
C ALA A 14 14.67 -9.91 -22.15
N THR A 15 13.52 -10.26 -21.57
CA THR A 15 12.21 -9.78 -22.04
C THR A 15 11.28 -9.56 -20.84
N TRP A 16 10.30 -8.68 -21.03
CA TRP A 16 9.31 -8.22 -20.06
C TRP A 16 8.69 -9.37 -19.23
N HIS A 17 8.52 -9.17 -17.92
CA HIS A 17 7.97 -10.16 -16.98
C HIS A 17 6.44 -10.35 -17.07
N ILE A 18 5.83 -9.95 -18.19
CA ILE A 18 4.38 -10.01 -18.42
C ILE A 18 4.16 -10.54 -19.84
N GLY A 19 3.48 -11.67 -19.96
CA GLY A 19 3.09 -12.25 -21.25
C GLY A 19 1.77 -11.69 -21.79
N GLY A 20 1.46 -12.01 -23.03
CA GLY A 20 0.20 -11.65 -23.69
C GLY A 20 -0.94 -12.63 -23.39
N TRP A 21 -2.15 -12.28 -23.81
CA TRP A 21 -3.29 -13.21 -23.81
C TRP A 21 -2.96 -14.44 -24.67
N GLY A 22 -3.25 -15.65 -24.16
CA GLY A 22 -2.94 -16.91 -24.83
C GLY A 22 -1.49 -17.41 -24.65
N ASN A 23 -0.54 -16.55 -24.29
CA ASN A 23 0.83 -16.93 -23.93
C ASN A 23 1.36 -16.14 -22.72
N PRO A 24 0.79 -16.35 -21.51
CA PRO A 24 1.23 -15.67 -20.29
C PRO A 24 2.63 -16.13 -19.82
N TYR A 25 3.12 -17.27 -20.33
CA TYR A 25 4.41 -17.85 -19.95
C TYR A 25 5.61 -17.15 -20.60
N GLU A 26 5.40 -16.37 -21.66
CA GLU A 26 6.44 -15.55 -22.27
C GLU A 26 7.04 -14.53 -21.28
N GLY A 27 6.26 -14.10 -20.29
CA GLY A 27 6.72 -13.21 -19.21
C GLY A 27 7.24 -13.92 -17.96
N GLY A 28 7.49 -15.23 -18.02
CA GLY A 28 8.00 -15.99 -16.87
C GLY A 28 6.92 -16.60 -15.95
N GLY A 29 5.67 -16.66 -16.41
CA GLY A 29 4.63 -17.45 -15.74
C GLY A 29 4.96 -18.95 -15.74
N GLN A 30 4.55 -19.67 -14.69
CA GLN A 30 4.72 -21.13 -14.60
C GLN A 30 3.53 -21.86 -15.23
N PRO A 31 3.74 -22.95 -16.00
CA PRO A 31 2.65 -23.72 -16.59
C PRO A 31 1.75 -24.34 -15.51
N GLY A 32 0.50 -23.92 -15.47
CA GLY A 32 -0.53 -24.48 -14.58
C GLY A 32 -1.31 -25.60 -15.26
N LYS A 33 -1.40 -26.78 -14.63
CA LYS A 33 -2.24 -27.90 -15.07
C LYS A 33 -3.13 -28.37 -13.92
N GLY A 34 -4.41 -28.64 -14.18
CA GLY A 34 -5.33 -29.26 -13.22
C GLY A 34 -6.15 -28.30 -12.35
N THR A 35 -5.98 -26.98 -12.49
CA THR A 35 -6.83 -26.01 -11.79
C THR A 35 -8.12 -25.76 -12.56
N VAL A 36 -9.27 -26.05 -11.96
CA VAL A 36 -10.60 -25.76 -12.51
C VAL A 36 -11.21 -24.59 -11.75
N VAL A 37 -11.65 -23.55 -12.46
CA VAL A 37 -12.24 -22.34 -11.88
C VAL A 37 -13.71 -22.26 -12.24
N TYR A 38 -14.57 -22.11 -11.24
CA TYR A 38 -16.01 -21.92 -11.42
C TYR A 38 -16.40 -20.48 -11.11
N ALA A 39 -17.28 -19.90 -11.91
CA ALA A 39 -17.82 -18.57 -11.69
C ALA A 39 -19.32 -18.53 -12.03
N MET A 40 -20.08 -17.69 -11.32
CA MET A 40 -21.48 -17.40 -11.66
C MET A 40 -21.60 -16.02 -12.33
N SER A 41 -22.51 -15.88 -13.29
CA SER A 41 -22.80 -14.59 -13.92
C SER A 41 -23.16 -13.53 -12.87
N ALA A 42 -22.63 -12.31 -13.02
CA ALA A 42 -22.87 -11.20 -12.10
C ALA A 42 -24.36 -10.85 -11.97
N ASN A 43 -25.13 -10.99 -13.05
CA ASN A 43 -26.59 -10.73 -13.07
C ASN A 43 -27.39 -11.73 -12.22
N ARG A 44 -26.78 -12.86 -11.83
CA ARG A 44 -27.38 -13.88 -10.96
C ARG A 44 -26.92 -13.76 -9.51
N GLN A 45 -26.03 -12.81 -9.20
CA GLN A 45 -25.51 -12.58 -7.85
C GLN A 45 -26.15 -11.35 -7.22
N ARG A 46 -26.25 -11.34 -5.89
CA ARG A 46 -26.63 -10.15 -5.13
C ARG A 46 -25.36 -9.34 -4.85
N PRO A 47 -25.21 -8.10 -5.36
CA PRO A 47 -23.93 -7.37 -5.34
C PRO A 47 -23.41 -7.04 -3.93
N PHE A 48 -24.30 -6.83 -2.95
CA PHE A 48 -23.94 -6.52 -1.56
C PHE A 48 -24.28 -7.64 -0.57
N ALA A 49 -24.34 -8.89 -1.04
CA ALA A 49 -24.60 -10.03 -0.16
C ALA A 49 -23.56 -10.11 0.97
N GLY A 50 -24.02 -10.03 2.22
CA GLY A 50 -23.16 -10.15 3.39
C GLY A 50 -22.23 -8.96 3.66
N PHE A 51 -22.46 -7.80 3.03
CA PHE A 51 -21.63 -6.61 3.25
C PHE A 51 -21.60 -6.18 4.72
N LEU A 52 -22.78 -6.04 5.35
CA LEU A 52 -22.86 -5.65 6.76
C LEU A 52 -22.52 -6.80 7.72
N THR A 53 -22.95 -8.02 7.41
CA THR A 53 -22.77 -9.17 8.32
C THR A 53 -21.36 -9.75 8.30
N LYS A 54 -20.66 -9.72 7.16
CA LYS A 54 -19.29 -10.27 7.00
C LYS A 54 -18.26 -9.19 6.69
N GLY A 55 -18.62 -8.18 5.90
CA GLY A 55 -17.69 -7.14 5.46
C GLY A 55 -17.11 -6.33 6.61
N VAL A 56 -17.95 -5.83 7.53
CA VAL A 56 -17.52 -5.03 8.69
C VAL A 56 -16.48 -5.77 9.54
N TRP A 57 -16.77 -7.02 9.90
CA TRP A 57 -15.87 -7.83 10.73
C TRP A 57 -14.57 -8.20 10.00
N ASN A 58 -14.65 -8.49 8.70
CA ASN A 58 -13.46 -8.75 7.90
C ASN A 58 -12.57 -7.50 7.78
N THR A 59 -13.17 -6.31 7.64
CA THR A 59 -12.44 -5.04 7.63
C THR A 59 -11.78 -4.78 8.99
N ALA A 60 -12.51 -4.92 10.10
CA ALA A 60 -11.96 -4.77 11.44
C ALA A 60 -10.79 -5.73 11.70
N ARG A 61 -10.94 -7.00 11.33
CA ARG A 61 -9.88 -8.01 11.45
C ARG A 61 -8.64 -7.64 10.65
N ARG A 62 -8.79 -7.14 9.42
CA ARG A 62 -7.67 -6.71 8.57
C ARG A 62 -6.99 -5.46 9.12
N ALA A 63 -7.77 -4.47 9.58
CA ALA A 63 -7.26 -3.24 10.17
C ALA A 63 -6.43 -3.54 11.43
N LYS A 64 -6.94 -4.39 12.33
CA LYS A 64 -6.23 -4.80 13.55
C LYS A 64 -4.80 -5.29 13.28
N ASN A 65 -4.61 -6.08 12.23
CA ASN A 65 -3.30 -6.65 11.90
C ASN A 65 -2.29 -5.62 11.37
N GLN A 66 -2.75 -4.43 10.97
CA GLN A 66 -1.91 -3.35 10.43
C GLN A 66 -1.75 -2.18 11.40
N ILE A 67 -2.63 -2.05 12.40
CA ILE A 67 -2.63 -0.95 13.37
C ILE A 67 -1.25 -0.74 14.01
N LEU A 68 -0.53 -1.81 14.36
CA LEU A 68 0.78 -1.68 15.01
C LEU A 68 1.90 -1.19 14.08
N TYR A 69 1.74 -1.30 12.77
CA TYR A 69 2.71 -0.75 11.81
C TYR A 69 2.41 0.71 11.47
N VAL A 70 1.14 1.11 11.57
CA VAL A 70 0.66 2.41 11.12
C VAL A 70 0.57 3.40 12.29
N VAL A 71 -0.04 2.99 13.40
CA VAL A 71 -0.37 3.89 14.51
C VAL A 71 0.88 4.40 15.26
N PRO A 72 1.88 3.55 15.62
CA PRO A 72 3.07 4.04 16.33
C PRO A 72 3.86 5.14 15.59
N PRO A 73 4.20 5.02 14.30
CA PRO A 73 4.92 6.10 13.62
C PRO A 73 4.06 7.37 13.49
N PHE A 74 2.74 7.25 13.33
CA PHE A 74 1.87 8.44 13.31
C PHE A 74 1.78 9.15 14.65
N ILE A 75 1.72 8.41 15.77
CA ILE A 75 1.74 9.00 17.11
C ILE A 75 3.06 9.74 17.34
N LEU A 76 4.18 9.11 16.97
CA LEU A 76 5.50 9.73 17.12
C LEU A 76 5.63 11.00 16.27
N ALA A 77 5.22 10.94 15.00
CA ALA A 77 5.28 12.09 14.11
C ALA A 77 4.39 13.24 14.60
N TYR A 78 3.17 12.92 15.03
CA TYR A 78 2.24 13.92 15.55
C TYR A 78 2.76 14.54 16.85
N GLY A 79 3.28 13.72 17.77
CA GLY A 79 3.87 14.19 19.02
C GLY A 79 5.09 15.09 18.79
N ALA A 80 6.01 14.69 17.90
CA ALA A 80 7.18 15.49 17.56
C ALA A 80 6.80 16.82 16.89
N MET A 81 5.77 16.81 16.04
CA MET A 81 5.25 18.02 15.40
C MET A 81 4.61 18.97 16.42
N GLN A 82 3.78 18.48 17.33
CA GLN A 82 3.19 19.32 18.39
C GLN A 82 4.28 19.93 19.28
N TRP A 83 5.25 19.13 19.70
CA TRP A 83 6.41 19.63 20.46
C TRP A 83 7.19 20.71 19.68
N ALA A 84 7.42 20.51 18.38
CA ALA A 84 8.14 21.48 17.56
C ALA A 84 7.37 22.81 17.41
N ILE A 85 6.04 22.76 17.28
CA ILE A 85 5.18 23.94 17.19
C ILE A 85 5.23 24.72 18.51
N GLU A 86 4.96 24.05 19.64
CA GLU A 86 4.95 24.68 20.96
C GLU A 86 6.32 25.28 21.31
N ARG A 87 7.41 24.55 21.00
CA ARG A 87 8.77 25.03 21.24
C ARG A 87 9.11 26.25 20.37
N ASN A 88 8.68 26.26 19.10
CA ASN A 88 8.90 27.39 18.20
C ASN A 88 8.14 28.64 18.66
N GLU A 89 6.87 28.49 19.04
CA GLU A 89 6.07 29.59 19.59
C GLU A 89 6.67 30.12 20.90
N TYR A 90 7.14 29.24 21.79
CA TYR A 90 7.80 29.63 23.03
C TYR A 90 9.07 30.45 22.77
N LEU A 91 9.96 29.99 21.89
CA LEU A 91 11.21 30.69 21.58
C LEU A 91 10.96 32.08 20.96
N ASN A 92 9.89 32.22 20.18
CA ASN A 92 9.51 33.51 19.58
C ASN A 92 8.70 34.42 20.54
N SER A 93 8.29 33.91 21.70
CA SER A 93 7.59 34.67 22.74
C SER A 93 8.54 35.60 23.51
N LYS A 94 7.97 36.59 24.23
CA LYS A 94 8.74 37.50 25.09
C LYS A 94 9.57 36.78 26.17
N PRO A 95 9.01 35.84 26.96
CA PRO A 95 9.80 35.11 27.95
C PRO A 95 10.87 34.23 27.31
N GLY A 96 10.57 33.56 26.18
CA GLY A 96 11.56 32.73 25.48
C GLY A 96 12.73 33.54 24.92
N ARG A 97 12.49 34.76 24.43
CA ARG A 97 13.57 35.68 24.02
C ARG A 97 14.42 36.19 25.19
N ALA A 98 13.84 36.37 26.37
CA ALA A 98 14.59 36.77 27.55
C ALA A 98 15.47 35.62 28.09
N GLU A 99 15.00 34.38 28.02
CA GLU A 99 15.75 33.21 28.51
C GLU A 99 16.82 32.70 27.54
N PHE A 100 16.59 32.80 26.23
CA PHE A 100 17.46 32.22 25.19
C PHE A 100 18.11 33.26 24.27
N GLY A 101 17.74 34.55 24.37
CA GLY A 101 18.28 35.62 23.51
C GLY A 101 19.57 36.27 24.02
N GLU A 102 19.97 36.02 25.27
CA GLU A 102 21.19 36.59 25.89
C GLU A 102 22.38 35.61 25.92
N GLY A 103 22.25 34.42 25.32
CA GLY A 103 23.26 33.36 25.35
C GLY A 103 24.14 33.23 24.09
N GLU A 104 24.11 34.23 23.21
CA GLU A 104 24.92 34.30 21.98
C GLU A 104 25.92 35.48 22.06
N GLU A 105 26.72 35.53 23.13
CA GLU A 105 28.01 36.24 23.22
C GLU A 105 29.07 35.36 23.91
#